data_AF-A0A7S1SEM7-F1
#
_entry.id   AF-A0A7S1SEM7-F1
#
_cell.length_a   1.000
_cell.length_b   1.000
_cell.length_c   1.000
_cell.angle_alpha   90.00
_cell.angle_beta   90.00
_cell.angle_gamma   90.00
#
_symmetry.space_group_name_H-M   'P 1'
#
loop_
_entity.id
_entity.type
_entity.pdbx_description
1 polymer ?
#
loop_
_entity_poly.entity_id
_entity_poly.type
_entity_poly.pdbx_seq_one_letter_code
_entity_poly.pdbx_strand_id
1 'polypeptide(L)'
;EASLAAACHAGDPSRLQSAISQARAAGLAAEATGQAAALLGQLVAGRERERWRAEAAQRLRVAMNGEADLPRLEEAINRAWHAGVDQAAIDEAIARYSRAKRQASRRARDLLEAFERARLSGDREELHRVAAEAGQVGLGAEALVASDMLAEEA
;
A
#
# COMPACT_ATOMS: atom_id res chain seq x y z
N GLU A 1 -15.69 -5.52 43.66
CA GLU A 1 -14.99 -6.51 42.81
C GLU A 1 -15.71 -6.63 41.49
N ALA A 2 -15.01 -6.52 40.36
CA ALA A 2 -15.62 -6.75 39.06
C ALA A 2 -15.66 -8.27 38.81
N SER A 3 -16.87 -8.84 38.81
CA SER A 3 -17.06 -10.26 38.48
C SER A 3 -16.49 -10.57 37.10
N LEU A 4 -15.84 -11.74 36.94
CA LEU A 4 -15.29 -12.21 35.66
C LEU A 4 -16.34 -12.14 34.53
N ALA A 5 -17.61 -12.45 34.84
CA ALA A 5 -18.72 -12.35 33.90
C ALA A 5 -18.95 -10.89 33.44
N ALA A 6 -18.90 -9.92 34.35
CA ALA A 6 -19.05 -8.51 34.02
C ALA A 6 -17.89 -8.00 33.14
N ALA A 7 -16.68 -8.50 33.36
CA ALA A 7 -15.51 -8.17 32.53
C ALA A 7 -15.61 -8.77 31.12
N CYS A 8 -16.16 -9.99 30.97
CA CYS A 8 -16.44 -10.59 29.65
C CYS A 8 -17.46 -9.75 28.86
N HIS A 9 -18.50 -9.24 29.50
CA HIS A 9 -19.51 -8.39 28.85
C HIS A 9 -19.01 -6.98 28.50
N ALA A 10 -18.04 -6.45 29.26
CA ALA A 10 -17.52 -5.10 29.04
C ALA A 10 -16.67 -4.95 27.77
N GLY A 11 -16.14 -6.04 27.21
CA GLY A 11 -15.38 -6.03 25.95
C GLY A 11 -14.05 -5.27 26.01
N ASP A 12 -13.55 -4.93 27.20
CA ASP A 12 -12.27 -4.27 27.42
C ASP A 12 -11.18 -5.30 27.78
N PRO A 13 -10.19 -5.55 26.91
CA PRO A 13 -9.08 -6.47 27.13
C PRO A 13 -8.33 -6.23 28.43
N SER A 14 -8.08 -4.98 28.81
CA SER A 14 -7.30 -4.68 30.01
C SER A 14 -8.08 -5.04 31.28
N ARG A 15 -9.38 -4.70 31.30
CA ARG A 15 -10.28 -5.09 32.42
C ARG A 15 -10.49 -6.61 32.48
N LEU A 16 -10.62 -7.27 31.33
CA LEU A 16 -10.77 -8.72 31.24
C LEU A 16 -9.51 -9.45 31.68
N GLN A 17 -8.33 -8.98 31.31
CA GLN A 17 -7.05 -9.54 31.76
C GLN A 17 -6.86 -9.43 33.28
N SER A 18 -7.21 -8.27 33.87
CA SER A 18 -7.19 -8.10 35.33
C SER A 18 -8.19 -9.02 36.03
N ALA A 19 -9.41 -9.15 35.51
CA ALA A 19 -10.44 -10.03 36.07
C ALA A 19 -10.05 -11.53 35.99
N ILE A 20 -9.44 -11.97 34.89
CA ILE A 20 -8.92 -13.35 34.75
C ILE A 20 -7.82 -13.60 35.79
N SER A 21 -6.91 -12.65 35.98
CA SER A 21 -5.80 -12.78 36.94
C SER A 21 -6.31 -12.89 38.37
N GLN A 22 -7.28 -12.04 38.74
CA GLN A 22 -7.95 -12.09 40.05
C GLN A 22 -8.74 -13.40 40.23
N ALA A 23 -9.46 -13.84 39.20
CA ALA A 23 -10.24 -15.07 39.24
C ALA A 23 -9.36 -16.32 39.48
N ARG A 24 -8.20 -16.39 38.81
CA ARG A 24 -7.22 -17.47 39.02
C ARG A 24 -6.63 -17.43 40.43
N ALA A 25 -6.29 -16.26 40.94
CA ALA A 25 -5.80 -16.09 42.32
C ALA A 25 -6.85 -16.49 43.36
N ALA A 26 -8.15 -16.31 43.06
CA ALA A 26 -9.26 -16.73 43.91
C ALA A 26 -9.62 -18.23 43.77
N GLY A 27 -8.91 -19.00 42.94
CA GLY A 27 -9.13 -20.44 42.78
C GLY A 27 -10.35 -20.81 41.93
N LEU A 28 -10.86 -19.91 41.09
CA LEU A 28 -11.96 -20.24 40.15
C LEU A 28 -11.55 -21.34 39.17
N ALA A 29 -12.55 -22.12 38.74
CA ALA A 29 -12.36 -23.25 37.83
C ALA A 29 -11.56 -22.87 36.57
N ALA A 30 -10.63 -23.75 36.18
CA ALA A 30 -9.78 -23.58 35.01
C ALA A 30 -10.60 -23.37 33.72
N GLU A 31 -11.76 -24.02 33.62
CA GLU A 31 -12.66 -23.89 32.46
C GLU A 31 -13.22 -22.47 32.32
N ALA A 32 -13.73 -21.88 33.40
CA ALA A 32 -14.30 -20.52 33.38
C ALA A 32 -13.24 -19.45 33.05
N THR A 33 -12.04 -19.59 33.60
CA THR A 33 -10.92 -18.67 33.30
C THR A 33 -10.32 -18.93 31.90
N GLY A 34 -10.45 -20.15 31.38
CA GLY A 34 -10.04 -20.52 30.02
C GLY A 34 -10.93 -19.91 28.94
N GLN A 35 -12.25 -19.95 29.12
CA GLN A 35 -13.20 -19.30 28.21
C GLN A 35 -12.99 -17.78 28.17
N ALA A 36 -12.80 -17.14 29.33
CA ALA A 36 -12.49 -15.72 29.41
C ALA A 36 -11.16 -15.37 28.72
N ALA A 37 -10.13 -16.22 28.85
CA ALA A 37 -8.85 -16.03 28.15
C ALA A 37 -8.98 -16.17 26.63
N ALA A 38 -9.82 -17.09 26.14
CA ALA A 38 -10.11 -17.22 24.72
C ALA A 38 -10.80 -15.95 24.16
N LEU A 39 -11.78 -15.41 24.89
CA LEU A 39 -12.43 -14.15 24.55
C LEU A 39 -11.44 -12.98 24.52
N LEU A 40 -10.54 -12.89 25.51
CA LEU A 40 -9.47 -11.91 25.53
C LEU A 40 -8.59 -12.00 24.27
N GLY A 41 -8.20 -13.20 23.88
CA GLY A 41 -7.44 -13.44 22.65
C GLY A 41 -8.18 -12.96 21.39
N GLN A 42 -9.48 -13.22 21.29
CA GLN A 42 -10.31 -12.74 20.18
C GLN A 42 -10.39 -11.21 20.13
N LEU A 43 -10.57 -10.55 21.29
CA LEU A 43 -10.65 -9.09 21.36
C LEU A 43 -9.33 -8.42 20.96
N VAL A 44 -8.19 -8.94 21.43
CA VAL A 44 -6.86 -8.43 21.06
C VAL A 44 -6.63 -8.62 19.56
N ALA A 45 -6.86 -9.82 19.04
CA ALA A 45 -6.71 -10.09 17.60
C ALA A 45 -7.65 -9.23 16.74
N GLY A 46 -8.85 -8.91 17.23
CA GLY A 46 -9.78 -7.98 16.56
C GLY A 46 -9.24 -6.55 16.51
N ARG A 47 -8.70 -6.05 17.63
CA ARG A 47 -8.07 -4.71 17.70
C ARG A 47 -6.83 -4.60 16.83
N GLU A 48 -6.01 -5.63 16.78
CA GLU A 48 -4.83 -5.68 15.92
C GLU A 48 -5.21 -5.65 14.44
N ARG A 49 -6.23 -6.42 14.04
CA ARG A 49 -6.79 -6.37 12.68
C ARG A 49 -7.30 -4.98 12.31
N GLU A 50 -8.01 -4.32 13.23
CA GLU A 50 -8.51 -2.97 12.97
C GLU A 50 -7.37 -1.94 12.86
N ARG A 51 -6.33 -2.07 13.69
CA ARG A 51 -5.12 -1.24 13.58
C ARG A 51 -4.42 -1.44 12.25
N TRP A 52 -4.23 -2.70 11.83
CA TRP A 52 -3.66 -3.02 10.53
C TRP A 52 -4.47 -2.39 9.41
N ARG A 53 -5.80 -2.53 9.44
CA ARG A 53 -6.71 -1.93 8.44
C ARG A 53 -6.57 -0.41 8.41
N ALA A 54 -6.59 0.26 9.56
CA ALA A 54 -6.46 1.70 9.65
C ALA A 54 -5.11 2.21 9.12
N GLU A 55 -4.02 1.51 9.43
CA GLU A 55 -2.69 1.83 8.91
C GLU A 55 -2.61 1.66 7.39
N ALA A 56 -3.16 0.57 6.86
CA ALA A 56 -3.20 0.32 5.43
C ALA A 56 -4.02 1.39 4.69
N ALA A 57 -5.18 1.77 5.23
CA ALA A 57 -6.00 2.86 4.68
C ALA A 57 -5.28 4.22 4.71
N GLN A 58 -4.53 4.50 5.78
CA GLN A 58 -3.72 5.72 5.87
C GLN A 58 -2.60 5.73 4.83
N ARG A 59 -1.88 4.62 4.66
CA ARG A 59 -0.82 4.48 3.66
C ARG A 59 -1.36 4.64 2.24
N LEU A 60 -2.53 4.05 1.94
CA LEU A 60 -3.20 4.22 0.66
C LEU A 60 -3.51 5.69 0.37
N ARG A 61 -4.08 6.41 1.35
CA ARG A 61 -4.39 7.84 1.21
C ARG A 61 -3.14 8.67 0.96
N VAL A 62 -2.05 8.40 1.68
CA VAL A 62 -0.77 9.09 1.49
C VAL A 62 -0.23 8.81 0.08
N ALA A 63 -0.27 7.56 -0.38
CA ALA A 63 0.18 7.20 -1.73
C ALA A 63 -0.66 7.85 -2.83
N MET A 64 -1.97 8.03 -2.61
CA MET A 64 -2.84 8.74 -3.56
C MET A 64 -2.53 10.24 -3.64
N ASN A 65 -2.12 10.86 -2.53
CA ASN A 65 -1.79 12.29 -2.47
C ASN A 65 -0.37 12.60 -2.95
N GLY A 66 0.54 11.62 -2.92
CA GLY A 66 1.89 11.77 -3.46
C GLY A 66 1.89 11.95 -4.98
N GLU A 67 2.79 12.77 -5.49
CA GLU A 67 3.02 12.89 -6.93
C GLU A 67 3.72 11.62 -7.46
N ALA A 68 3.05 10.93 -8.37
CA ALA A 68 3.60 10.06 -9.42
C ALA A 68 4.45 8.82 -9.06
N ASP A 69 4.59 8.41 -7.79
CA ASP A 69 5.26 7.13 -7.47
C ASP A 69 4.30 5.94 -7.67
N LEU A 70 4.26 5.44 -8.91
CA LEU A 70 3.43 4.30 -9.31
C LEU A 70 3.73 3.02 -8.49
N PRO A 71 5.00 2.61 -8.27
CA PRO A 71 5.33 1.48 -7.41
C PRO A 71 4.78 1.62 -5.98
N ARG A 72 4.93 2.78 -5.35
CA ARG A 72 4.40 3.01 -4.00
C ARG A 72 2.88 2.94 -3.95
N LEU A 73 2.20 3.47 -4.97
CA LEU A 73 0.74 3.38 -5.06
C LEU A 73 0.27 1.93 -5.25
N GLU A 74 0.95 1.17 -6.09
CA GLU A 74 0.68 -0.26 -6.30
C GLU A 74 0.85 -1.07 -5.01
N GLU A 75 1.95 -0.85 -4.30
CA GLU A 75 2.19 -1.51 -3.01
C GLU A 75 1.11 -1.15 -1.98
N ALA A 76 0.71 0.12 -1.91
CA ALA A 76 -0.30 0.58 -0.98
C ALA A 76 -1.69 -0.02 -1.28
N ILE A 77 -2.06 -0.15 -2.57
CA ILE A 77 -3.28 -0.83 -3.01
C ILE A 77 -3.27 -2.29 -2.55
N ASN A 78 -2.17 -3.00 -2.78
CA ASN A 78 -2.04 -4.41 -2.43
C ASN A 78 -2.16 -4.64 -0.91
N ARG A 79 -1.50 -3.79 -0.12
CA ARG A 79 -1.60 -3.81 1.34
C ARG A 79 -3.03 -3.52 1.82
N ALA A 80 -3.71 -2.54 1.23
CA ALA A 80 -5.08 -2.19 1.58
C ALA A 80 -6.06 -3.34 1.28
N TRP A 81 -5.86 -4.04 0.16
CA TRP A 81 -6.64 -5.22 -0.20
C TRP A 81 -6.48 -6.35 0.81
N HIS A 82 -5.24 -6.71 1.16
CA HIS A 82 -4.98 -7.75 2.18
C HIS A 82 -5.44 -7.35 3.59
N ALA A 83 -5.45 -6.06 3.89
CA ALA A 83 -5.95 -5.52 5.15
C ALA A 83 -7.48 -5.48 5.25
N GLY A 84 -8.20 -5.73 4.15
CA GLY A 84 -9.65 -5.60 4.07
C GLY A 84 -10.12 -4.16 4.29
N VAL A 85 -9.41 -3.19 3.70
CA VAL A 85 -9.86 -1.79 3.60
C VAL A 85 -11.11 -1.73 2.71
N ASP A 86 -11.90 -0.67 2.88
CA ASP A 86 -13.11 -0.44 2.10
C ASP A 86 -12.87 -0.52 0.58
N GLN A 87 -13.74 -1.25 -0.12
CA GLN A 87 -13.58 -1.56 -1.54
C GLN A 87 -13.65 -0.30 -2.39
N ALA A 88 -14.50 0.67 -2.04
CA ALA A 88 -14.63 1.91 -2.81
C ALA A 88 -13.33 2.72 -2.80
N ALA A 89 -12.63 2.76 -1.66
CA ALA A 89 -11.31 3.40 -1.56
C ALA A 89 -10.25 2.69 -2.41
N ILE A 90 -10.29 1.36 -2.45
CA ILE A 90 -9.38 0.55 -3.30
C ILE A 90 -9.65 0.81 -4.78
N ASP A 91 -10.92 0.82 -5.20
CA ASP A 91 -11.32 1.05 -6.59
C ASP A 91 -10.91 2.46 -7.06
N GLU A 92 -11.06 3.47 -6.20
CA GLU A 92 -10.61 4.83 -6.49
C GLU A 92 -9.08 4.87 -6.70
N ALA A 93 -8.32 4.21 -5.83
CA ALA A 93 -6.87 4.12 -5.95
C ALA A 93 -6.44 3.39 -7.24
N ILE A 94 -7.11 2.30 -7.61
CA ILE A 94 -6.87 1.57 -8.87
C ILE A 94 -7.15 2.46 -10.08
N ALA A 95 -8.25 3.23 -10.05
CA ALA A 95 -8.57 4.15 -11.13
C ALA A 95 -7.51 5.25 -11.27
N ARG A 96 -7.00 5.77 -10.14
CA ARG A 96 -5.91 6.76 -10.12
C ARG A 96 -4.61 6.16 -10.64
N TYR A 97 -4.22 4.98 -10.17
CA TYR A 97 -3.05 4.25 -10.66
C TYR A 97 -3.13 4.02 -12.17
N SER A 98 -4.28 3.57 -12.67
CA SER A 98 -4.50 3.34 -14.09
C SER A 98 -4.36 4.62 -14.93
N ARG A 99 -4.85 5.76 -14.44
CA ARG A 99 -4.68 7.06 -15.11
C ARG A 99 -3.22 7.48 -15.12
N ALA A 100 -2.55 7.43 -13.97
CA ALA A 100 -1.14 7.79 -13.84
C ALA A 100 -0.24 6.90 -14.71
N LYS A 101 -0.51 5.59 -14.77
CA LYS A 101 0.19 4.64 -15.64
C LYS A 101 0.02 4.99 -17.12
N ARG A 102 -1.21 5.28 -17.57
CA ARG A 102 -1.46 5.71 -18.95
C ARG A 102 -0.74 7.02 -19.29
N GLN A 103 -0.71 7.97 -18.35
CA GLN A 103 0.00 9.24 -18.53
C GLN A 103 1.51 9.03 -18.65
N ALA A 104 2.09 8.19 -17.78
CA ALA A 104 3.50 7.82 -17.85
C ALA A 104 3.84 7.15 -19.18
N SER A 105 3.02 6.19 -19.66
CA SER A 105 3.23 5.55 -20.96
C SER A 105 3.13 6.52 -22.13
N ARG A 106 2.21 7.50 -22.09
CA ARG A 106 2.12 8.54 -23.14
C ARG A 106 3.37 9.42 -23.13
N ARG A 107 3.77 9.92 -21.95
CA ARG A 107 4.98 10.74 -21.82
C ARG A 107 6.24 9.99 -22.28
N ALA A 108 6.35 8.71 -21.96
CA ALA A 108 7.43 7.85 -22.43
C ALA A 108 7.46 7.77 -23.97
N ARG A 109 6.30 7.57 -24.60
CA ARG A 109 6.19 7.58 -26.07
C ARG A 109 6.57 8.92 -26.68
N ASP A 110 6.05 10.03 -26.15
CA ASP A 110 6.34 11.37 -26.63
C ASP A 110 7.85 11.69 -26.54
N LEU A 111 8.51 11.20 -25.48
CA LEU A 111 9.96 11.33 -25.31
C LEU A 111 10.76 10.50 -26.31
N LEU A 112 10.33 9.27 -26.61
CA LEU A 112 10.96 8.45 -27.66
C LEU A 112 10.83 9.12 -29.04
N GLU A 113 9.64 9.61 -29.39
CA GLU A 113 9.40 10.32 -30.66
C GLU A 113 10.18 11.66 -30.72
N ALA A 114 10.38 12.35 -29.59
CA ALA A 114 11.23 13.55 -29.53
C ALA A 114 12.72 13.19 -29.68
N PHE A 115 13.17 12.11 -29.05
CA PHE A 115 14.54 11.62 -29.16
C PHE A 115 14.90 11.27 -30.60
N GLU A 116 14.04 10.50 -31.28
CA GLU A 116 14.24 10.14 -32.69
C GLU A 116 14.31 11.36 -33.61
N ARG A 117 13.44 12.36 -33.40
CA ARG A 117 13.48 13.61 -34.18
C ARG A 117 14.77 14.40 -33.94
N ALA A 118 15.20 14.53 -32.69
CA ALA A 118 16.44 15.20 -32.33
C ALA A 118 17.68 14.48 -32.88
N ARG A 119 17.63 13.14 -32.92
CA ARG A 119 18.65 12.31 -33.54
C ARG A 119 18.77 12.58 -35.03
N LEU A 120 17.64 12.56 -35.74
CA LEU A 120 17.59 12.80 -37.19
C LEU A 120 17.99 14.23 -37.57
N SER A 121 17.70 15.23 -36.73
CA SER A 121 18.10 16.61 -36.96
C SER A 121 19.56 16.91 -36.59
N GLY A 122 20.21 16.02 -35.82
CA GLY A 122 21.55 16.23 -35.28
C GLY A 122 21.61 17.26 -34.14
N ASP A 123 20.47 17.58 -33.53
CA ASP A 123 20.39 18.57 -32.43
C ASP A 123 20.85 17.94 -31.11
N ARG A 124 22.11 18.22 -30.75
CA ARG A 124 22.74 17.68 -29.53
C ARG A 124 22.14 18.24 -28.26
N GLU A 125 21.69 19.50 -28.23
CA GLU A 125 21.11 20.10 -27.02
C GLU A 125 19.75 19.45 -26.73
N GLU A 126 18.95 19.25 -27.77
CA GLU A 126 17.67 18.56 -27.66
C GLU A 126 17.83 17.09 -27.23
N LEU A 127 18.82 16.37 -27.78
CA LEU A 127 19.13 15.00 -27.35
C LEU A 127 19.48 14.92 -25.86
N HIS A 128 20.30 15.84 -25.34
CA HIS A 128 20.62 15.89 -23.91
C HIS A 128 19.41 16.20 -23.05
N ARG A 129 18.55 17.13 -23.49
CA ARG A 129 17.31 17.48 -22.80
C ARG A 129 16.36 16.29 -22.72
N VAL A 130 16.10 15.63 -23.84
CA VAL A 130 15.18 14.48 -23.92
C VAL A 130 15.73 13.29 -23.13
N ALA A 131 17.04 13.03 -23.18
CA ALA A 131 17.67 11.97 -22.38
C ALA A 131 17.56 12.22 -20.86
N ALA A 132 17.74 13.48 -20.42
CA ALA A 132 17.57 13.85 -19.01
C ALA A 132 16.11 13.66 -18.56
N GLU A 133 15.15 14.00 -19.41
CA GLU A 133 13.72 13.84 -19.12
C GLU A 133 13.27 12.37 -19.17
N ALA A 134 13.82 11.58 -20.09
CA ALA A 134 13.62 10.12 -20.16
C ALA A 134 14.07 9.41 -18.87
N GLY A 135 15.22 9.81 -18.32
CA GLY A 135 15.70 9.31 -17.04
C GLY A 135 14.74 9.62 -15.87
N GLN A 136 14.05 10.76 -15.90
CA GLN A 136 13.07 11.13 -14.87
C GLN A 136 11.75 10.33 -14.94
N VAL A 137 11.41 9.77 -16.10
CA VAL A 137 10.22 8.91 -16.28
C VAL A 137 10.55 7.42 -16.19
N GLY A 138 11.77 7.06 -15.83
CA GLY A 138 12.21 5.67 -15.70
C GLY A 138 12.49 4.96 -17.01
N LEU A 139 12.59 5.69 -18.13
CA LEU A 139 13.14 5.15 -19.37
C LEU A 139 14.67 5.11 -19.21
N GLY A 140 15.21 3.92 -18.96
CA GLY A 140 16.65 3.71 -18.88
C GLY A 140 17.33 3.98 -20.22
N ALA A 141 18.65 4.25 -20.18
CA ALA A 141 19.48 4.42 -21.38
C ALA A 141 19.32 3.23 -22.36
N GLU A 142 19.10 2.03 -21.85
CA GLU A 142 18.82 0.81 -22.61
C GLU A 142 17.55 0.90 -23.47
N ALA A 143 16.49 1.57 -23.00
CA ALA A 143 15.25 1.75 -23.77
C ALA A 143 15.44 2.77 -24.91
N LEU A 144 16.29 3.78 -24.69
CA LEU A 144 16.69 4.74 -25.72
C LEU A 144 17.60 4.10 -26.77
N VAL A 145 18.52 3.24 -26.34
CA VAL A 145 19.44 2.49 -27.23
C VAL A 145 18.73 1.34 -27.97
N ALA A 146 17.70 0.71 -27.39
CA ALA A 146 16.91 -0.31 -28.07
C ALA A 146 16.08 0.26 -29.24
N SER A 147 15.63 1.52 -29.15
CA SER A 147 15.04 2.25 -30.28
C SER A 147 16.08 2.48 -31.39
N ASP A 148 17.35 2.73 -31.02
CA ASP A 148 18.47 2.92 -31.96
C ASP A 148 18.77 1.64 -32.76
N MET A 149 18.82 0.47 -32.11
CA MET A 149 19.07 -0.80 -32.79
C MET A 149 17.94 -1.23 -33.73
N LEU A 150 16.67 -0.96 -33.38
CA LEU A 150 15.52 -1.29 -34.23
C LEU A 150 15.38 -0.37 -35.45
N ALA A 151 15.96 0.83 -35.40
CA ALA A 151 15.93 1.79 -36.51
C ALA A 151 17.04 1.54 -37.55
N GLU A 152 18.08 0.77 -37.24
CA GLU A 152 19.12 0.38 -38.21
C GLU A 152 18.78 -0.90 -38.99
N GLU A 153 17.78 -1.68 -38.55
CA GLU A 153 17.33 -2.91 -39.22
C GLU A 153 16.12 -2.73 -40.17
N ALA A 154 15.59 -1.52 -40.32
CA ALA A 154 14.43 -1.19 -41.18
C ALA A 154 14.80 -0.31 -42.38
#